data_AF-C4IHU0-F1
#
_entry.id   AF-C4IHU0-F1
#
_cell.length_a   1.000
_cell.length_b   1.000
_cell.length_c   1.000
_cell.angle_alpha   90.00
_cell.angle_beta   90.00
_cell.angle_gamma   90.00
#
_symmetry.space_group_name_H-M   'P 1'
#
loop_
_entity.id
_entity.type
_entity.pdbx_description
1 polymer ?
#
loop_
_entity_poly.entity_id
_entity_poly.type
_entity_poly.pdbx_seq_one_letter_code
_entity_poly.pdbx_strand_id
1 'polypeptide(L)' 'MKFLNIAALTLIIIGAINWGLIGLLQYNLVDSIFGIQSMISRIIYALVGLAGIYSISFFMKK' A
#
# COMPACT_ATOMS: atom_id res chain seq x y z
N MET A 1 11.72 14.41 -8.57
CA MET A 1 11.50 12.96 -8.69
C MET A 1 11.83 12.15 -7.43
N LYS A 2 12.81 12.51 -6.57
CA LYS A 2 13.12 11.74 -5.34
C LYS A 2 11.95 11.63 -4.36
N PHE A 3 11.24 12.73 -4.09
CA PHE A 3 10.14 12.75 -3.12
C PHE A 3 8.97 11.83 -3.52
N LEU A 4 8.53 11.86 -4.78
CA LEU A 4 7.50 10.95 -5.29
C LEU A 4 7.92 9.49 -5.17
N ASN A 5 9.19 9.17 -5.46
CA ASN A 5 9.69 7.81 -5.35
C ASN A 5 9.69 7.31 -3.89
N ILE A 6 10.09 8.18 -2.96
CA ILE A 6 10.07 7.87 -1.51
C ILE A 6 8.63 7.66 -1.05
N ALA A 7 7.71 8.56 -1.41
CA ALA A 7 6.30 8.43 -1.04
C ALA A 7 5.66 7.14 -1.60
N ALA A 8 5.91 6.83 -2.87
CA ALA A 8 5.43 5.59 -3.49
C ALA A 8 6.01 4.34 -2.81
N LEU A 9 7.31 4.33 -2.52
CA LEU A 9 7.97 3.21 -1.85
C LEU A 9 7.41 3.00 -0.44
N THR A 10 7.22 4.08 0.32
CA THR A 10 6.61 4.01 1.66
C THR A 10 5.21 3.41 1.62
N LEU A 11 4.35 3.86 0.68
CA LEU A 11 3.01 3.31 0.51
C LEU A 11 3.03 1.82 0.15
N ILE A 12 3.95 1.39 -0.72
CA ILE A 12 4.11 -0.02 -1.08
C ILE A 12 4.56 -0.86 0.11
N ILE A 13 5.50 -0.37 0.93
CA ILE A 13 5.96 -1.07 2.14
C ILE A 13 4.79 -1.26 3.11
N ILE A 14 4.00 -0.21 3.35
CA ILE A 14 2.79 -0.29 4.20
C ILE A 14 1.83 -1.33 3.65
N GLY A 15 1.58 -1.31 2.33
CA GLY A 15 0.77 -2.31 1.64
C GLY A 15 1.28 -3.73 1.84
N ALA A 16 2.57 -3.97 1.58
CA ALA A 16 3.20 -5.28 1.70
C ALA A 16 3.11 -5.84 3.13
N ILE A 17 3.30 -4.99 4.15
CA ILE A 17 3.14 -5.38 5.54
C ILE A 17 1.68 -5.77 5.81
N ASN A 18 0.70 -4.98 5.37
CA ASN A 18 -0.72 -5.32 5.56
C ASN A 18 -1.09 -6.66 4.90
N TRP A 19 -0.67 -6.87 3.64
CA TRP A 19 -0.91 -8.13 2.93
C TRP A 19 -0.19 -9.32 3.57
N GLY A 20 1.03 -9.12 4.08
CA GLY A 20 1.76 -10.14 4.83
C GLY A 20 1.04 -10.57 6.11
N LEU A 21 0.49 -9.60 6.85
CA LEU A 21 -0.31 -9.88 8.06
C LEU A 21 -1.60 -10.63 7.71
N ILE A 22 -2.27 -10.27 6.61
CA ILE A 22 -3.46 -11.00 6.14
C ILE A 22 -3.08 -12.43 5.75
N GLY A 23 -2.00 -12.62 5.00
CA GLY A 23 -1.57 -13.95 4.55
C GLY A 23 -1.12 -14.88 5.70
N LEU A 24 -0.39 -14.35 6.68
CA LEU A 24 0.19 -15.15 7.77
C LEU A 24 -0.74 -15.32 8.97
N LEU A 25 -1.48 -14.26 9.32
CA LEU A 25 -2.24 -14.19 10.58
C LEU A 25 -3.74 -13.97 10.35
N GLN A 26 -4.20 -13.89 9.09
CA GLN A 26 -5.58 -13.50 8.75
C GLN A 26 -5.98 -12.15 9.37
N TYR A 27 -4.99 -11.29 9.63
CA TYR A 27 -5.17 -10.02 10.31
C TYR A 27 -5.01 -8.85 9.33
N ASN A 28 -6.06 -8.05 9.19
CA ASN A 28 -6.02 -6.83 8.38
C ASN A 28 -5.75 -5.60 9.26
N LEU A 29 -4.52 -5.10 9.22
CA LEU A 29 -4.09 -3.94 10.00
C LEU A 29 -4.85 -2.68 9.60
N VAL A 30 -5.06 -2.44 8.31
CA VAL A 30 -5.78 -1.25 7.83
C VAL A 30 -7.23 -1.27 8.31
N ASP A 31 -7.93 -2.39 8.15
CA ASP A 31 -9.31 -2.51 8.65
C ASP A 31 -9.38 -2.45 10.18
N SER A 32 -8.36 -2.92 10.91
CA SER A 32 -8.32 -2.87 12.37
C SER A 32 -8.25 -1.45 12.93
N ILE A 33 -7.57 -0.53 12.20
CA ILE A 33 -7.36 0.85 12.63
C ILE A 33 -8.48 1.75 12.11
N PHE A 34 -8.86 1.59 10.84
CA PHE A 34 -9.77 2.49 10.14
C PHE A 34 -11.20 1.93 9.98
N GLY A 35 -11.45 0.72 10.46
CA GLY A 35 -12.73 0.04 10.37
C GLY A 35 -12.86 -0.84 9.12
N ILE A 36 -13.53 -1.97 9.30
CA ILE A 36 -13.84 -2.93 8.24
C ILE A 36 -14.75 -2.26 7.20
N GLN A 37 -14.37 -2.32 5.93
CA GLN A 37 -15.11 -1.74 4.79
C GLN A 37 -15.36 -0.22 4.89
N SER A 38 -14.61 0.51 5.73
CA SER A 38 -14.77 1.95 5.80
C SER A 38 -14.30 2.64 4.51
N MET A 39 -14.86 3.81 4.22
CA MET A 39 -14.43 4.62 3.08
C MET A 39 -12.94 4.96 3.16
N ILE A 40 -12.41 5.15 4.37
CA ILE A 40 -10.99 5.46 4.62
C ILE A 40 -10.11 4.25 4.28
N SER A 41 -10.46 3.04 4.75
CA SER A 41 -9.73 1.81 4.42
C SER A 41 -9.66 1.61 2.90
N ARG A 42 -10.77 1.85 2.19
CA ARG A 42 -10.82 1.77 0.72
C ARG A 42 -9.89 2.78 0.03
N ILE A 43 -9.83 4.02 0.54
CA ILE A 43 -8.92 5.04 0.01
C ILE A 43 -7.46 4.60 0.22
N ILE A 44 -7.13 4.07 1.39
CA ILE A 44 -5.78 3.56 1.68
C ILE A 44 -5.40 2.44 0.71
N TYR A 45 -6.27 1.45 0.51
CA TYR A 45 -6.02 0.36 -0.44
C TYR A 45 -5.85 0.88 -1.87
N ALA A 46 -6.65 1.86 -2.30
CA ALA A 46 -6.52 2.47 -3.62
C ALA A 46 -5.17 3.19 -3.77
N LEU A 47 -4.74 3.97 -2.77
CA LEU A 47 -3.46 4.67 -2.79
C LEU A 47 -2.26 3.72 -2.83
N VAL A 48 -2.31 2.63 -2.05
CA VAL A 48 -1.31 1.57 -2.07
C VAL A 48 -1.24 0.92 -3.46
N GLY A 49 -2.40 0.60 -4.06
CA GLY A 49 -2.47 0.03 -5.41
C GLY A 49 -1.89 0.96 -6.47
N LEU A 50 -2.27 2.25 -6.44
CA LEU A 50 -1.74 3.27 -7.36
C LEU A 50 -0.23 3.46 -7.19
N ALA A 51 0.27 3.45 -5.95
CA ALA A 51 1.70 3.52 -5.66
C ALA A 51 2.44 2.31 -6.26
N GLY A 52 1.89 1.10 -6.10
CA GLY A 52 2.42 -0.12 -6.72
C GLY A 52 2.53 -0.01 -8.24
N ILE A 53 1.45 0.44 -8.90
CA ILE A 53 1.44 0.68 -10.36
C ILE A 53 2.48 1.72 -10.76
N TYR A 54 2.57 2.84 -10.03
CA TYR A 54 3.58 3.87 -10.29
C TYR A 54 5.00 3.31 -10.18
N SER A 55 5.27 2.45 -9.21
CA SER A 55 6.59 1.83 -9.03
C SER A 55 6.98 0.83 -10.11
N ILE A 56 6.05 0.38 -10.96
CA ILE A 56 6.41 -0.36 -12.19
C ILE A 56 7.32 0.51 -13.08
N SER A 57 7.12 1.84 -13.07
CA SER A 57 8.02 2.77 -13.79
C SER A 57 9.46 2.75 -13.28
N PHE A 58 9.71 2.28 -12.05
CA PHE A 58 11.08 2.14 -11.52
C PHE A 58 11.82 0.99 -12.21
N PHE A 59 11.12 -0.07 -12.59
CA PHE A 59 11.72 -1.18 -13.37
C PHE A 59 12.02 -0.78 -14.82
N MET A 60 11.27 0.18 -15.38
CA MET A 60 11.47 0.68 -16.73
C MET A 60 12.54 1.77 -16.84
N LYS A 61 12.95 2.38 -15.72
CA LYS A 61 14.07 3.33 -15.69
C LYS A 61 15.39 2.57 -15.58
N LYS A 62 16.06 2.40 -16.72
CA LYS A 62 17.46 1.98 -16.80
C LYS A 62 18.40 3.18 -16.65
#